data_AF-A0A2S9DBC4-F1
#
_entry.id   AF-A0A2S9DBC4-F1
#
_cell.length_a   1.000
_cell.length_b   1.000
_cell.length_c   1.000
_cell.angle_alpha   90.00
_cell.angle_beta   90.00
_cell.angle_gamma   90.00
#
_symmetry.space_group_name_H-M   'P 1'
#
loop_
_entity.id
_entity.type
_entity.pdbx_description
1 polymer ?
#
loop_
_entity_poly.entity_id
_entity_poly.type
_entity_poly.pdbx_seq_one_letter_code
_entity_poly.pdbx_strand_id
1 'polypeptide(L)'
;MRSEANDVSPYSGAVLPSPLALKEATVEVTFVLLVLALVFWWVARRRKAKRPSAPSPIPRAAPLTTPQQSPATFTRPRPVEAEAAPVRRGMRFAEPGGVGELFSYGGPGSGRGYVHDGPFAVIDVETTGFSPGKGDRVIELAIARVDRNGRIEDEYATLLNPEGRDTGAVFVHGISNDAVRNAPLFGDVAADILARLDGAVIVAHNAVFEERFLAAELAHIGLKTPPLPALCSLWLGQQTFDTPNHKLGTLAEHAGIPLVDAHAALGDVRATAALLPRMFERYRPGIEFGHDPARGLFDPFRVGAVPPMTRASSLRKGADGWMSSLLSRLPISTSDVADAAATEYLDVLALALADGKIVGDEAKALSKAAGRGGMGAEQVRGLNERFLEMMREAAFSDQILTVEELTVLKRTAAVLAVPGYFDDLVPTAASAAHGEAPSVSSSSSSNSPNARKCGHCRTPGHYRSKCPDLIRPLNEMA
;
A
#
# COMPACT_ATOMS: atom_id res chain seq x y z
N MET A 1 -21.57 -63.74 -19.76
CA MET A 1 -22.08 -63.29 -21.08
C MET A 1 -21.93 -61.78 -21.15
N ARG A 2 -21.08 -61.30 -22.08
CA ARG A 2 -20.93 -59.94 -22.68
C ARG A 2 -20.86 -58.74 -21.72
N SER A 3 -19.70 -58.09 -21.53
CA SER A 3 -19.08 -57.04 -22.37
C SER A 3 -20.05 -55.89 -22.65
N GLU A 4 -19.79 -54.66 -22.21
CA GLU A 4 -18.92 -53.72 -22.93
C GLU A 4 -18.25 -52.70 -22.01
N ALA A 5 -16.97 -52.45 -22.30
CA ALA A 5 -16.19 -51.33 -21.81
C ALA A 5 -16.43 -50.12 -22.73
N ASN A 6 -16.47 -48.91 -22.17
CA ASN A 6 -16.22 -47.70 -22.95
C ASN A 6 -15.19 -46.82 -22.24
N ASP A 7 -14.16 -46.58 -23.02
CA ASP A 7 -12.94 -45.83 -22.83
C ASP A 7 -13.22 -44.33 -23.03
N VAL A 8 -12.72 -43.46 -22.15
CA VAL A 8 -12.77 -42.00 -22.35
C VAL A 8 -11.39 -41.41 -22.09
N SER A 9 -10.74 -41.06 -23.21
CA SER A 9 -9.48 -40.33 -23.33
C SER A 9 -9.57 -38.90 -22.78
N PRO A 10 -8.52 -38.35 -22.12
CA PRO A 10 -8.48 -36.97 -21.69
C PRO A 10 -7.45 -36.17 -22.51
N TYR A 11 -7.82 -35.49 -23.59
CA TYR A 11 -7.08 -34.33 -24.14
C TYR A 11 -7.89 -33.65 -25.25
N SER A 12 -8.30 -32.39 -25.03
CA SER A 12 -8.23 -31.28 -26.00
C SER A 12 -9.11 -30.11 -25.51
N GLY A 13 -8.51 -28.92 -25.40
CA GLY A 13 -9.26 -27.69 -25.14
C GLY A 13 -8.44 -26.53 -24.58
N ALA A 14 -7.26 -26.26 -25.13
CA ALA A 14 -6.61 -24.96 -24.90
C ALA A 14 -7.43 -23.88 -25.63
N VAL A 15 -8.13 -23.04 -24.88
CA VAL A 15 -8.87 -21.89 -25.40
C VAL A 15 -7.86 -20.84 -25.85
N LEU A 16 -7.77 -20.63 -27.17
CA LEU A 16 -7.02 -19.50 -27.74
C LEU A 16 -7.72 -18.18 -27.33
N PRO A 17 -6.97 -17.15 -26.90
CA PRO A 17 -7.57 -15.87 -26.52
C PRO A 17 -8.24 -15.20 -27.72
N SER A 18 -9.34 -14.49 -27.45
CA SER A 18 -10.14 -13.82 -28.47
C SER A 18 -9.34 -12.72 -29.21
N PRO A 19 -9.67 -12.41 -30.48
CA PRO A 19 -9.01 -11.35 -31.26
C PRO A 19 -9.12 -9.94 -30.65
N LEU A 20 -10.00 -9.74 -29.66
CA LEU A 20 -10.16 -8.49 -28.91
C LEU A 20 -9.08 -8.32 -27.84
N ALA A 21 -8.71 -9.41 -27.14
CA ALA A 21 -7.63 -9.40 -26.15
C ALA A 21 -6.24 -9.13 -26.79
N LEU A 22 -6.06 -9.57 -28.04
CA LEU A 22 -4.85 -9.27 -28.82
C LEU A 22 -4.80 -7.80 -29.28
N LYS A 23 -5.95 -7.14 -29.47
CA LYS A 23 -6.01 -5.72 -29.84
C LYS A 23 -5.75 -4.80 -28.65
N GLU A 24 -6.25 -5.12 -27.46
CA GLU A 24 -5.98 -4.36 -26.24
C GLU A 24 -4.51 -4.48 -25.82
N ALA A 25 -3.93 -5.69 -25.88
CA ALA A 25 -2.50 -5.90 -25.63
C ALA A 25 -1.59 -5.15 -26.64
N THR A 26 -2.00 -5.02 -27.91
CA THR A 26 -1.22 -4.24 -28.88
C THR A 26 -1.28 -2.74 -28.62
N VAL A 27 -2.37 -2.19 -28.05
CA VAL A 27 -2.46 -0.75 -27.73
C VAL A 27 -1.59 -0.41 -26.51
N GLU A 28 -1.53 -1.29 -25.50
CA GLU A 28 -0.70 -1.12 -24.30
C GLU A 28 0.81 -1.22 -24.60
N VAL A 29 1.23 -2.20 -25.41
CA VAL A 29 2.63 -2.31 -25.86
C VAL A 29 3.02 -1.12 -26.73
N THR A 30 2.10 -0.58 -27.53
CA THR A 30 2.38 0.60 -28.37
C THR A 30 2.53 1.87 -27.52
N PHE A 31 1.80 2.00 -26.40
CA PHE A 31 1.93 3.15 -25.49
C PHE A 31 3.24 3.12 -24.71
N VAL A 32 3.63 1.97 -24.16
CA VAL A 32 4.93 1.77 -23.50
C VAL A 32 6.09 1.99 -24.49
N LEU A 33 5.98 1.47 -25.72
CA LEU A 33 6.96 1.74 -26.77
C LEU A 33 6.97 3.20 -27.21
N LEU A 34 5.84 3.90 -27.22
CA LEU A 34 5.75 5.34 -27.49
C LEU A 34 6.41 6.16 -26.39
N VAL A 35 6.25 5.77 -25.12
CA VAL A 35 6.88 6.45 -23.99
C VAL A 35 8.37 6.17 -23.94
N LEU A 36 8.81 4.93 -24.18
CA LEU A 36 10.21 4.58 -24.38
C LEU A 36 10.80 5.28 -25.61
N ALA A 37 10.04 5.42 -26.71
CA ALA A 37 10.43 6.18 -27.89
C ALA A 37 10.48 7.69 -27.63
N LEU A 38 9.63 8.23 -26.75
CA LEU A 38 9.66 9.62 -26.32
C LEU A 38 10.86 9.89 -25.40
N VAL A 39 11.21 8.95 -24.52
CA VAL A 39 12.44 8.97 -23.72
C VAL A 39 13.67 8.90 -24.64
N PHE A 40 13.68 7.99 -25.62
CA PHE A 40 14.72 7.90 -26.66
C PHE A 40 14.80 9.19 -27.50
N TRP A 41 13.66 9.74 -27.91
CA TRP A 41 13.57 10.99 -28.65
C TRP A 41 14.08 12.17 -27.82
N TRP A 42 13.77 12.23 -26.53
CA TRP A 42 14.25 13.28 -25.62
C TRP A 42 15.77 13.20 -25.39
N VAL A 43 16.31 12.00 -25.17
CA VAL A 43 17.75 11.74 -25.08
C VAL A 43 18.46 12.12 -26.38
N ALA A 44 17.91 11.74 -27.54
CA ALA A 44 18.44 12.10 -28.86
C ALA A 44 18.34 13.61 -29.15
N ARG A 45 17.29 14.29 -28.67
CA ARG A 45 17.09 15.73 -28.87
C ARG A 45 18.03 16.57 -27.99
N ARG A 46 18.38 16.11 -26.79
CA ARG A 46 19.43 16.75 -25.96
C ARG A 46 20.82 16.68 -26.60
N ARG A 47 21.13 15.64 -27.38
CA ARG A 47 22.38 15.57 -28.18
C ARG A 47 22.44 16.66 -29.28
N LYS A 48 21.30 17.17 -29.75
CA LYS A 48 21.21 18.16 -30.84
C LYS A 48 21.03 19.61 -30.37
N ALA A 49 20.64 19.86 -29.13
CA ALA A 49 20.32 21.21 -28.65
C ALA A 49 21.51 21.93 -27.97
N LYS A 50 22.53 22.29 -28.75
CA LYS A 50 23.36 23.48 -28.47
C LYS A 50 23.03 24.56 -29.50
N ARG A 51 22.02 25.40 -29.19
CA ARG A 51 21.87 26.84 -29.54
C ARG A 51 20.42 27.29 -29.29
N PRO A 52 20.18 28.46 -28.66
CA PRO A 52 18.85 28.91 -28.29
C PRO A 52 18.19 29.78 -29.38
N SER A 53 16.86 29.68 -29.51
CA SER A 53 16.01 30.71 -30.13
C SER A 53 14.70 30.86 -29.35
N ALA A 54 14.21 32.09 -29.32
CA ALA A 54 13.15 32.62 -28.46
C ALA A 54 11.72 32.23 -28.91
N PRO A 55 10.70 32.34 -28.02
CA PRO A 55 9.34 31.84 -28.29
C PRO A 55 8.43 32.90 -28.94
N SER A 56 7.38 32.43 -29.62
CA SER A 56 6.23 33.22 -30.09
C SER A 56 4.90 32.52 -29.78
N PRO A 57 3.78 33.26 -29.72
CA PRO A 57 2.70 33.02 -28.77
C PRO A 57 1.55 32.14 -29.28
N ILE A 58 0.79 31.64 -28.30
CA ILE A 58 -0.31 30.68 -28.39
C ILE A 58 -1.63 31.36 -28.82
N PRO A 59 -2.42 30.79 -29.75
CA PRO A 59 -3.81 31.19 -29.95
C PRO A 59 -4.78 30.45 -29.02
N ARG A 60 -5.79 31.19 -28.57
CA ARG A 60 -6.84 30.84 -27.60
C ARG A 60 -7.96 30.04 -28.29
N ALA A 61 -8.34 28.87 -27.75
CA ALA A 61 -9.46 28.06 -28.23
C ALA A 61 -10.69 28.20 -27.31
N ALA A 62 -11.87 28.18 -27.94
CA ALA A 62 -13.20 28.41 -27.37
C ALA A 62 -13.79 27.14 -26.69
N PRO A 63 -14.85 27.28 -25.87
CA PRO A 63 -15.30 26.22 -24.96
C PRO A 63 -16.18 25.17 -25.65
N LEU A 64 -15.95 23.90 -25.32
CA LEU A 64 -16.75 22.76 -25.75
C LEU A 64 -17.83 22.46 -24.71
N THR A 65 -19.07 22.36 -25.18
CA THR A 65 -20.28 21.97 -24.45
C THR A 65 -20.37 20.46 -24.29
N THR A 66 -20.65 20.00 -23.07
CA THR A 66 -20.83 18.58 -22.73
C THR A 66 -22.31 18.18 -22.81
N PRO A 67 -22.68 17.02 -23.39
CA PRO A 67 -24.06 16.53 -23.35
C PRO A 67 -24.42 15.95 -21.96
N GLN A 68 -25.58 16.33 -21.45
CA GLN A 68 -26.26 15.73 -20.29
C GLN A 68 -26.64 14.27 -20.58
N GLN A 69 -26.28 13.35 -19.69
CA GLN A 69 -26.89 12.02 -19.58
C GLN A 69 -27.62 11.91 -18.24
N SER A 70 -28.88 11.49 -18.29
CA SER A 70 -29.76 11.27 -17.13
C SER A 70 -29.35 10.02 -16.34
N PRO A 71 -29.41 10.03 -15.00
CA PRO A 71 -29.08 8.85 -14.20
C PRO A 71 -30.23 7.82 -14.19
N ALA A 72 -29.86 6.55 -14.32
CA ALA A 72 -30.75 5.40 -14.17
C ALA A 72 -31.21 5.25 -12.71
N THR A 73 -32.50 5.00 -12.52
CA THR A 73 -33.20 4.92 -11.24
C THR A 73 -32.94 3.57 -10.56
N PHE A 74 -32.15 3.55 -9.49
CA PHE A 74 -32.09 2.40 -8.57
C PHE A 74 -33.17 2.54 -7.50
N THR A 75 -34.07 1.56 -7.42
CA THR A 75 -35.12 1.48 -6.40
C THR A 75 -34.55 0.86 -5.12
N ARG A 76 -34.64 1.59 -4.02
CA ARG A 76 -34.17 1.23 -2.67
C ARG A 76 -35.11 0.20 -2.04
N PRO A 77 -34.63 -0.93 -1.48
CA PRO A 77 -35.49 -1.82 -0.69
C PRO A 77 -35.90 -1.17 0.63
N ARG A 78 -37.12 -1.46 1.09
CA ARG A 78 -37.70 -0.95 2.34
C ARG A 78 -36.92 -1.47 3.57
N PRO A 79 -36.69 -0.64 4.61
CA PRO A 79 -36.09 -1.12 5.86
C PRO A 79 -37.08 -2.03 6.59
N VAL A 80 -36.59 -3.17 7.07
CA VAL A 80 -37.29 -3.99 8.06
C VAL A 80 -37.08 -3.30 9.42
N GLU A 81 -38.16 -2.98 10.13
CA GLU A 81 -38.11 -2.40 11.48
C GLU A 81 -37.43 -3.38 12.44
N ALA A 82 -36.17 -3.09 12.80
CA ALA A 82 -35.48 -3.75 13.89
C ALA A 82 -35.85 -3.04 15.20
N GLU A 83 -36.42 -3.78 16.16
CA GLU A 83 -36.61 -3.30 17.53
C GLU A 83 -35.30 -2.70 18.08
N ALA A 84 -35.37 -1.44 18.50
CA ALA A 84 -34.25 -0.70 19.03
C ALA A 84 -33.80 -1.28 20.38
N ALA A 85 -32.56 -1.75 20.44
CA ALA A 85 -31.90 -2.09 21.69
C ALA A 85 -31.80 -0.86 22.62
N PRO A 86 -31.85 -1.03 23.96
CA PRO A 86 -31.81 0.09 24.89
C PRO A 86 -30.50 0.88 24.73
N VAL A 87 -30.64 2.20 24.55
CA VAL A 87 -29.54 3.16 24.42
C VAL A 87 -28.73 3.16 25.72
N ARG A 88 -27.53 2.56 25.70
CA ARG A 88 -26.58 2.65 26.81
C ARG A 88 -26.08 4.09 26.90
N ARG A 89 -26.00 4.65 28.11
CA ARG A 89 -25.47 6.01 28.34
C ARG A 89 -23.99 6.00 27.94
N GLY A 90 -23.62 6.77 26.91
CA GLY A 90 -22.28 6.70 26.30
C GLY A 90 -21.13 6.88 27.30
N MET A 91 -20.18 5.94 27.26
CA MET A 91 -18.95 5.97 28.05
C MET A 91 -18.11 7.20 27.67
N ARG A 92 -17.56 7.91 28.67
CA ARG A 92 -16.74 9.13 28.43
C ARG A 92 -15.24 8.85 28.40
N PHE A 93 -14.81 7.74 28.99
CA PHE A 93 -13.40 7.34 29.11
C PHE A 93 -13.31 5.80 29.15
N ALA A 94 -12.23 5.24 28.60
CA ALA A 94 -11.99 3.80 28.58
C ALA A 94 -11.60 3.33 29.99
N GLU A 95 -12.60 3.12 30.83
CA GLU A 95 -12.40 2.65 32.20
C GLU A 95 -11.90 1.20 32.18
N PRO A 96 -10.82 0.88 32.94
CA PRO A 96 -10.32 -0.48 33.01
C PRO A 96 -11.39 -1.47 33.50
N GLY A 97 -11.58 -2.57 32.78
CA GLY A 97 -12.66 -3.55 33.02
C GLY A 97 -14.04 -3.13 32.53
N GLY A 98 -14.18 -1.91 31.99
CA GLY A 98 -15.42 -1.40 31.42
C GLY A 98 -15.80 -2.11 30.11
N VAL A 99 -17.10 -2.21 29.85
CA VAL A 99 -17.64 -2.75 28.58
C VAL A 99 -18.47 -1.67 27.90
N GLY A 100 -18.02 -1.24 26.73
CA GLY A 100 -18.72 -0.29 25.88
C GLY A 100 -19.72 -0.96 24.92
N GLU A 101 -19.93 -0.34 23.77
CA GLU A 101 -20.82 -0.85 22.70
C GLU A 101 -20.15 -1.92 21.86
N LEU A 102 -18.84 -1.78 21.62
CA LEU A 102 -18.04 -2.68 20.79
C LEU A 102 -16.82 -3.21 21.54
N PHE A 103 -16.29 -2.52 22.55
CA PHE A 103 -15.06 -2.89 23.24
C PHE A 103 -15.29 -3.36 24.68
N SER A 104 -14.49 -4.32 25.10
CA SER A 104 -14.27 -4.69 26.51
C SER A 104 -12.84 -4.30 26.90
N TYR A 105 -12.71 -3.32 27.78
CA TYR A 105 -11.42 -2.71 28.09
C TYR A 105 -10.63 -3.52 29.11
N GLY A 106 -9.41 -3.90 28.71
CA GLY A 106 -8.43 -4.50 29.61
C GLY A 106 -7.95 -3.52 30.68
N GLY A 107 -7.48 -4.05 31.79
CA GLY A 107 -7.12 -3.27 32.97
C GLY A 107 -6.18 -3.96 33.93
N PRO A 108 -5.88 -3.33 35.08
CA PRO A 108 -5.17 -4.01 36.16
C PRO A 108 -5.95 -5.24 36.58
N GLY A 109 -5.26 -6.37 36.58
CA GLY A 109 -5.84 -7.67 36.82
C GLY A 109 -6.27 -7.93 38.26
N SER A 110 -7.26 -8.81 38.40
CA SER A 110 -7.63 -9.41 39.71
C SER A 110 -6.97 -10.79 39.92
N GLY A 111 -6.16 -11.25 38.96
CA GLY A 111 -5.57 -12.58 38.90
C GLY A 111 -6.48 -13.64 38.25
N ARG A 112 -7.55 -13.23 37.57
CA ARG A 112 -8.58 -14.13 36.99
C ARG A 112 -8.98 -13.81 35.56
N GLY A 113 -8.56 -12.66 35.02
CA GLY A 113 -8.82 -12.31 33.64
C GLY A 113 -7.82 -12.96 32.67
N TYR A 114 -8.09 -12.77 31.39
CA TYR A 114 -7.26 -13.29 30.31
C TYR A 114 -6.03 -12.41 30.12
N VAL A 115 -4.83 -12.99 30.17
CA VAL A 115 -3.58 -12.30 29.83
C VAL A 115 -3.26 -12.58 28.38
N HIS A 116 -3.02 -11.52 27.61
CA HIS A 116 -2.73 -11.61 26.19
C HIS A 116 -1.32 -11.12 25.88
N ASP A 117 -0.58 -11.90 25.09
CA ASP A 117 0.80 -11.55 24.66
C ASP A 117 0.89 -11.17 23.17
N GLY A 118 -0.26 -10.88 22.56
CA GLY A 118 -0.40 -10.59 21.14
C GLY A 118 -0.99 -11.75 20.34
N PRO A 119 -1.42 -11.48 19.09
CA PRO A 119 -1.22 -10.22 18.36
C PRO A 119 -2.11 -9.07 18.85
N PHE A 120 -1.62 -7.83 18.70
CA PHE A 120 -2.42 -6.62 18.93
C PHE A 120 -2.81 -6.00 17.58
N ALA A 121 -4.01 -5.44 17.48
CA ALA A 121 -4.47 -4.68 16.33
C ALA A 121 -4.57 -3.21 16.72
N VAL A 122 -3.53 -2.43 16.37
CA VAL A 122 -3.50 -0.99 16.63
C VAL A 122 -4.32 -0.29 15.56
N ILE A 123 -5.30 0.52 15.97
CA ILE A 123 -6.21 1.22 15.06
C ILE A 123 -6.21 2.72 15.31
N ASP A 124 -6.53 3.46 14.25
CA ASP A 124 -6.83 4.88 14.28
C ASP A 124 -7.84 5.23 13.18
N VAL A 125 -8.67 6.24 13.40
CA VAL A 125 -9.68 6.69 12.42
C VAL A 125 -9.69 8.21 12.30
N GLU A 126 -9.81 8.69 11.07
CA GLU A 126 -10.19 10.08 10.79
C GLU A 126 -11.67 10.13 10.44
N THR A 127 -12.34 11.21 10.85
CA THR A 127 -13.81 11.29 10.82
C THR A 127 -14.30 12.66 10.36
N THR A 128 -15.53 12.73 9.87
CA THR A 128 -16.15 14.01 9.44
C THR A 128 -16.42 14.98 10.59
N GLY A 129 -16.32 14.52 11.84
CA GLY A 129 -16.71 15.28 13.04
C GLY A 129 -16.52 14.46 14.32
N PHE A 130 -17.29 14.75 15.37
CA PHE A 130 -17.04 14.15 16.70
C PHE A 130 -18.20 13.30 17.23
N SER A 131 -19.26 13.07 16.46
CA SER A 131 -20.44 12.37 16.97
C SER A 131 -21.13 11.52 15.90
N PRO A 132 -20.91 10.19 15.91
CA PRO A 132 -21.64 9.30 15.01
C PRO A 132 -23.15 9.35 15.24
N GLY A 133 -23.62 9.61 16.47
CA GLY A 133 -25.03 9.87 16.78
C GLY A 133 -25.63 11.12 16.12
N LYS A 134 -24.80 12.06 15.63
CA LYS A 134 -25.19 13.19 14.78
C LYS A 134 -24.94 12.93 13.29
N GLY A 135 -24.66 11.67 12.96
CA GLY A 135 -24.36 11.18 11.61
C GLY A 135 -22.93 11.40 11.14
N ASP A 136 -21.98 11.78 12.00
CA ASP A 136 -20.57 11.84 11.58
C ASP A 136 -20.09 10.44 11.16
N ARG A 137 -19.24 10.39 10.15
CA ARG A 137 -18.78 9.14 9.52
C ARG A 137 -17.28 9.01 9.57
N VAL A 138 -16.79 7.78 9.47
CA VAL A 138 -15.36 7.51 9.25
C VAL A 138 -15.00 7.86 7.81
N ILE A 139 -13.87 8.55 7.61
CA ILE A 139 -13.33 8.93 6.30
C ILE A 139 -11.93 8.39 6.03
N GLU A 140 -11.24 7.91 7.05
CA GLU A 140 -10.04 7.09 6.94
C GLU A 140 -9.99 6.12 8.12
N LEU A 141 -9.48 4.92 7.86
CA LEU A 141 -9.19 3.93 8.88
C LEU A 141 -7.83 3.29 8.58
N ALA A 142 -7.02 3.14 9.63
CA ALA A 142 -5.79 2.37 9.56
C ALA A 142 -5.74 1.30 10.65
N ILE A 143 -5.05 0.19 10.36
CA ILE A 143 -4.78 -0.93 11.26
C ILE A 143 -3.33 -1.35 11.08
N ALA A 144 -2.61 -1.59 12.18
CA ALA A 144 -1.38 -2.37 12.18
C ALA A 144 -1.54 -3.57 13.10
N ARG A 145 -1.30 -4.77 12.57
CA ARG A 145 -1.15 -5.97 13.41
C ARG A 145 0.28 -6.04 13.91
N VAL A 146 0.45 -6.09 15.22
CA VAL A 146 1.76 -6.04 15.85
C VAL A 146 1.92 -7.15 16.89
N ASP A 147 3.14 -7.67 17.00
CA ASP A 147 3.50 -8.51 18.13
C ASP A 147 3.72 -7.67 19.40
N ARG A 148 3.96 -8.35 20.53
CA ARG A 148 4.19 -7.71 21.83
C ARG A 148 5.35 -6.73 21.85
N ASN A 149 6.33 -6.92 20.97
CA ASN A 149 7.53 -6.08 20.90
C ASN A 149 7.32 -4.86 19.99
N GLY A 150 6.10 -4.68 19.46
CA GLY A 150 5.75 -3.60 18.54
C GLY A 150 6.24 -3.84 17.11
N ARG A 151 6.67 -5.06 16.76
CA ARG A 151 7.01 -5.38 15.37
C ARG A 151 5.73 -5.52 14.57
N ILE A 152 5.65 -4.75 13.49
CA ILE A 152 4.52 -4.74 12.58
C ILE A 152 4.58 -5.97 11.66
N GLU A 153 3.50 -6.73 11.62
CA GLU A 153 3.34 -7.94 10.80
C GLU A 153 2.46 -7.70 9.57
N ASP A 154 1.50 -6.78 9.70
CA ASP A 154 0.58 -6.37 8.63
C ASP A 154 0.15 -4.93 8.87
N GLU A 155 -0.10 -4.19 7.78
CA GLU A 155 -0.69 -2.87 7.83
C GLU A 155 -1.82 -2.77 6.81
N TYR A 156 -2.84 -2.02 7.18
CA TYR A 156 -3.96 -1.73 6.32
C TYR A 156 -4.34 -0.27 6.51
N ALA A 157 -4.64 0.41 5.41
CA ALA A 157 -5.16 1.75 5.45
C ALA A 157 -6.16 1.93 4.30
N THR A 158 -7.26 2.61 4.56
CA THR A 158 -8.21 2.98 3.50
C THR A 158 -8.92 4.28 3.84
N LEU A 159 -9.09 5.12 2.83
CA LEU A 159 -10.10 6.16 2.80
C LEU A 159 -11.48 5.50 2.71
N LEU A 160 -12.48 6.20 3.23
CA LEU A 160 -13.88 5.78 3.20
C LEU A 160 -14.78 6.91 2.70
N ASN A 161 -15.73 6.55 1.86
CA ASN A 161 -16.73 7.49 1.36
C ASN A 161 -17.83 7.70 2.42
N PRO A 162 -18.02 8.93 2.93
CA PRO A 162 -19.00 9.22 3.98
C PRO A 162 -20.43 9.44 3.42
N GLU A 163 -20.71 8.95 2.21
CA GLU A 163 -22.01 8.97 1.54
C GLU A 163 -22.60 10.37 1.37
N GLY A 164 -21.75 11.32 0.95
CA GLY A 164 -22.14 12.70 0.66
C GLY A 164 -22.12 13.64 1.87
N ARG A 165 -21.70 13.19 3.05
CA ARG A 165 -21.37 14.08 4.18
C ARG A 165 -20.06 14.81 3.91
N ASP A 166 -19.98 16.06 4.34
CA ASP A 166 -18.74 16.86 4.24
C ASP A 166 -17.64 16.27 5.12
N THR A 167 -16.40 16.24 4.62
CA THR A 167 -15.23 15.70 5.32
C THR A 167 -14.85 16.49 6.59
N GLY A 168 -15.42 17.68 6.81
CA GLY A 168 -15.23 18.43 8.04
C GLY A 168 -13.90 19.18 8.07
N ALA A 169 -13.14 18.98 9.13
CA ALA A 169 -11.96 19.79 9.45
C ALA A 169 -10.73 19.40 8.60
N VAL A 170 -10.79 19.61 7.28
CA VAL A 170 -9.72 19.28 6.32
C VAL A 170 -8.35 19.83 6.72
N PHE A 171 -8.30 20.95 7.43
CA PHE A 171 -7.05 21.54 7.94
C PHE A 171 -6.36 20.71 9.04
N VAL A 172 -7.07 19.77 9.66
CA VAL A 172 -6.55 18.84 10.68
C VAL A 172 -6.04 17.57 10.01
N HIS A 173 -6.93 16.81 9.36
CA HIS A 173 -6.63 15.48 8.83
C HIS A 173 -6.13 15.50 7.37
N GLY A 174 -6.35 16.59 6.62
CA GLY A 174 -5.86 16.74 5.25
C GLY A 174 -6.68 16.01 4.17
N ILE A 175 -7.84 15.44 4.53
CA ILE A 175 -8.69 14.66 3.63
C ILE A 175 -9.79 15.57 3.08
N SER A 176 -9.84 15.74 1.76
CA SER A 176 -10.87 16.56 1.10
C SER A 176 -12.06 15.72 0.63
N ASN A 177 -13.20 16.37 0.39
CA ASN A 177 -14.36 15.75 -0.26
C ASN A 177 -14.01 15.07 -1.60
N ASP A 178 -13.00 15.56 -2.34
CA ASP A 178 -12.55 14.92 -3.59
C ASP A 178 -11.81 13.60 -3.34
N ALA A 179 -11.02 13.54 -2.26
CA ALA A 179 -10.25 12.36 -1.92
C ALA A 179 -11.13 11.15 -1.58
N VAL A 180 -12.27 11.39 -0.92
CA VAL A 180 -13.19 10.32 -0.47
C VAL A 180 -14.31 10.01 -1.45
N ARG A 181 -14.48 10.82 -2.51
CA ARG A 181 -15.61 10.71 -3.45
C ARG A 181 -15.73 9.32 -4.09
N ASN A 182 -14.60 8.74 -4.44
CA ASN A 182 -14.50 7.44 -5.11
C ASN A 182 -13.90 6.37 -4.18
N ALA A 183 -13.72 6.69 -2.90
CA ALA A 183 -13.26 5.72 -1.92
C ALA A 183 -14.35 4.64 -1.70
N PRO A 184 -13.98 3.43 -1.25
CA PRO A 184 -14.95 2.41 -0.89
C PRO A 184 -15.87 2.88 0.23
N LEU A 185 -17.08 2.31 0.30
CA LEU A 185 -17.94 2.44 1.47
C LEU A 185 -17.37 1.56 2.60
N PHE A 186 -17.73 1.85 3.86
CA PHE A 186 -17.31 1.02 4.99
C PHE A 186 -17.70 -0.45 4.80
N GLY A 187 -18.93 -0.70 4.31
CA GLY A 187 -19.41 -2.06 4.05
C GLY A 187 -18.63 -2.83 3.00
N ASP A 188 -18.00 -2.14 2.04
CA ASP A 188 -17.20 -2.76 0.99
C ASP A 188 -15.91 -3.38 1.52
N VAL A 189 -15.37 -2.80 2.61
CA VAL A 189 -14.07 -3.17 3.21
C VAL A 189 -14.20 -3.69 4.65
N ALA A 190 -15.42 -3.84 5.17
CA ALA A 190 -15.67 -4.33 6.53
C ALA A 190 -15.07 -5.73 6.75
N ALA A 191 -15.09 -6.58 5.73
CA ALA A 191 -14.46 -7.90 5.74
C ALA A 191 -12.97 -7.83 6.05
N ASP A 192 -12.25 -6.97 5.31
CA ASP A 192 -10.81 -6.74 5.45
C ASP A 192 -10.42 -6.15 6.81
N ILE A 193 -11.26 -5.26 7.34
CA ILE A 193 -11.11 -4.68 8.67
C ILE A 193 -11.27 -5.77 9.73
N LEU A 194 -12.40 -6.47 9.72
CA LEU A 194 -12.76 -7.47 10.72
C LEU A 194 -11.76 -8.64 10.73
N ALA A 195 -11.29 -9.08 9.56
CA ALA A 195 -10.27 -10.12 9.46
C ALA A 195 -8.95 -9.74 10.16
N ARG A 196 -8.60 -8.44 10.19
CA ARG A 196 -7.38 -7.95 10.86
C ARG A 196 -7.55 -7.76 12.35
N LEU A 197 -8.79 -7.51 12.81
CA LEU A 197 -9.13 -7.47 14.23
C LEU A 197 -9.27 -8.87 14.84
N ASP A 198 -9.59 -9.89 14.02
CA ASP A 198 -9.79 -11.26 14.47
C ASP A 198 -8.57 -11.82 15.21
N GLY A 199 -8.82 -12.46 16.35
CA GLY A 199 -7.78 -13.04 17.19
C GLY A 199 -6.77 -12.06 17.81
N ALA A 200 -7.06 -10.75 17.80
CA ALA A 200 -6.19 -9.71 18.36
C ALA A 200 -6.87 -8.89 19.45
N VAL A 201 -6.07 -8.33 20.37
CA VAL A 201 -6.54 -7.24 21.25
C VAL A 201 -6.45 -5.92 20.48
N ILE A 202 -7.56 -5.19 20.44
CA ILE A 202 -7.62 -3.89 19.77
C ILE A 202 -6.91 -2.82 20.62
N VAL A 203 -6.10 -1.98 20.01
CA VAL A 203 -5.39 -0.90 20.70
C VAL A 203 -5.67 0.42 19.99
N ALA A 204 -6.07 1.45 20.73
CA ALA A 204 -6.30 2.78 20.18
C ALA A 204 -5.92 3.88 21.17
N HIS A 205 -5.48 5.03 20.65
CA HIS A 205 -5.09 6.18 21.45
C HIS A 205 -6.28 7.09 21.72
N ASN A 206 -6.96 6.84 22.85
CA ASN A 206 -8.31 7.33 23.19
C ASN A 206 -9.45 6.43 22.67
N ALA A 207 -9.30 5.12 22.88
CA ALA A 207 -10.12 4.04 22.33
C ALA A 207 -11.65 4.20 22.37
N VAL A 208 -12.23 5.01 23.25
CA VAL A 208 -13.67 5.31 23.26
C VAL A 208 -14.10 6.06 21.99
N PHE A 209 -13.19 6.89 21.45
CA PHE A 209 -13.43 7.63 20.22
C PHE A 209 -13.52 6.68 19.03
N GLU A 210 -12.56 5.78 18.87
CA GLU A 210 -12.55 4.80 17.78
C GLU A 210 -13.72 3.83 17.93
N GLU A 211 -13.99 3.37 19.16
CA GLU A 211 -15.08 2.44 19.48
C GLU A 211 -16.43 2.92 18.93
N ARG A 212 -16.86 4.13 19.32
CA ARG A 212 -18.19 4.64 18.95
C ARG A 212 -18.35 4.81 17.44
N PHE A 213 -17.27 5.12 16.73
CA PHE A 213 -17.32 5.26 15.27
C PHE A 213 -17.37 3.89 14.60
N LEU A 214 -16.51 2.95 15.01
CA LEU A 214 -16.55 1.58 14.48
C LEU A 214 -17.88 0.87 14.80
N ALA A 215 -18.40 1.03 16.02
CA ALA A 215 -19.69 0.49 16.41
C ALA A 215 -20.82 1.05 15.54
N ALA A 216 -20.81 2.36 15.26
CA ALA A 216 -21.79 2.99 14.40
C ALA A 216 -21.68 2.54 12.94
N GLU A 217 -20.47 2.42 12.39
CA GLU A 217 -20.26 1.93 11.02
C GLU A 217 -20.70 0.47 10.87
N LEU A 218 -20.37 -0.40 11.83
CA LEU A 218 -20.82 -1.80 11.85
C LEU A 218 -22.35 -1.89 11.95
N ALA A 219 -22.96 -1.12 12.84
CA ALA A 219 -24.41 -1.06 12.97
C ALA A 219 -25.08 -0.52 11.69
N HIS A 220 -24.45 0.44 11.00
CA HIS A 220 -24.95 1.02 9.75
C HIS A 220 -25.07 -0.03 8.64
N ILE A 221 -24.16 -0.99 8.59
CA ILE A 221 -24.19 -2.11 7.64
C ILE A 221 -24.92 -3.35 8.19
N GLY A 222 -25.59 -3.22 9.35
CA GLY A 222 -26.39 -4.29 9.95
C GLY A 222 -25.57 -5.39 10.64
N LEU A 223 -24.27 -5.18 10.86
CA LEU A 223 -23.42 -6.13 11.57
C LEU A 223 -23.47 -5.89 13.08
N LYS A 224 -23.62 -6.98 13.82
CA LYS A 224 -23.52 -7.01 15.27
C LYS A 224 -22.38 -7.95 15.65
N THR A 225 -21.57 -7.53 16.61
CA THR A 225 -20.44 -8.31 17.08
C THR A 225 -20.53 -8.43 18.61
N PRO A 226 -20.05 -9.52 19.22
CA PRO A 226 -19.78 -9.48 20.64
C PRO A 226 -18.74 -8.39 20.94
N PRO A 227 -18.68 -7.88 22.19
CA PRO A 227 -17.61 -6.98 22.59
C PRO A 227 -16.24 -7.60 22.29
N LEU A 228 -15.33 -6.81 21.73
CA LEU A 228 -13.97 -7.19 21.37
C LEU A 228 -13.01 -6.72 22.47
N PRO A 229 -12.01 -7.51 22.85
CA PRO A 229 -11.08 -7.09 23.89
C PRO A 229 -10.22 -5.94 23.37
N ALA A 230 -10.13 -4.86 24.15
CA ALA A 230 -9.44 -3.64 23.74
C ALA A 230 -8.59 -3.04 24.86
N LEU A 231 -7.61 -2.23 24.48
CA LEU A 231 -6.72 -1.49 25.37
C LEU A 231 -6.62 -0.04 24.91
N CYS A 232 -6.89 0.89 25.83
CA CYS A 232 -6.70 2.31 25.58
C CYS A 232 -5.25 2.71 25.88
N SER A 233 -4.49 3.08 24.85
CA SER A 233 -3.08 3.47 25.01
C SER A 233 -2.94 4.84 25.71
N LEU A 234 -3.96 5.69 25.66
CA LEU A 234 -4.02 6.93 26.44
C LEU A 234 -4.07 6.62 27.95
N TRP A 235 -4.95 5.72 28.36
CA TRP A 235 -5.02 5.26 29.76
C TRP A 235 -3.69 4.64 30.18
N LEU A 236 -3.15 3.72 29.38
CA LEU A 236 -1.90 3.05 29.70
C LEU A 236 -0.74 4.06 29.78
N GLY A 237 -0.68 5.02 28.86
CA GLY A 237 0.28 6.11 28.86
C GLY A 237 0.24 6.93 30.15
N GLN A 238 -0.95 7.22 30.69
CA GLN A 238 -1.11 7.89 31.99
C GLN A 238 -0.55 7.09 33.16
N GLN A 239 -0.54 5.75 33.06
CA GLN A 239 0.03 4.88 34.09
C GLN A 239 1.55 4.75 33.97
N THR A 240 2.13 5.01 32.79
CA THR A 240 3.52 4.65 32.48
C THR A 240 4.45 5.84 32.26
N PHE A 241 3.93 7.01 31.87
CA PHE A 241 4.74 8.18 31.51
C PHE A 241 4.31 9.41 32.30
N ASP A 242 5.32 10.13 32.81
CA ASP A 242 5.15 11.44 33.44
C ASP A 242 5.39 12.54 32.40
N THR A 243 4.31 12.97 31.75
CA THR A 243 4.32 13.97 30.67
C THR A 243 3.30 15.08 30.96
N PRO A 244 3.51 16.31 30.46
CA PRO A 244 2.62 17.44 30.75
C PRO A 244 1.19 17.23 30.24
N ASN A 245 1.05 16.41 29.22
CA ASN A 245 -0.20 15.83 28.77
C ASN A 245 0.12 14.46 28.14
N HIS A 246 -0.90 13.65 27.90
CA HIS A 246 -0.75 12.30 27.36
C HIS A 246 -1.25 12.18 25.92
N LYS A 247 -1.25 13.27 25.15
CA LYS A 247 -1.53 13.21 23.71
C LYS A 247 -0.45 12.39 23.02
N LEU A 248 -0.82 11.71 21.94
CA LEU A 248 0.07 10.82 21.18
C LEU A 248 1.42 11.49 20.85
N GLY A 249 1.38 12.71 20.31
CA GLY A 249 2.62 13.44 19.97
C GLY A 249 3.53 13.71 21.17
N THR A 250 2.97 14.04 22.33
CA THR A 250 3.75 14.27 23.56
C THR A 250 4.35 12.97 24.09
N LEU A 251 3.61 11.85 24.02
CA LEU A 251 4.12 10.54 24.41
C LEU A 251 5.22 10.06 23.45
N ALA A 252 5.00 10.20 22.14
CA ALA A 252 5.95 9.82 21.11
C ALA A 252 7.26 10.62 21.26
N GLU A 253 7.18 11.94 21.43
CA GLU A 253 8.34 12.80 21.70
C GLU A 253 9.08 12.37 22.96
N HIS A 254 8.37 12.17 24.08
CA HIS A 254 8.96 11.72 25.34
C HIS A 254 9.68 10.36 25.21
N ALA A 255 9.14 9.45 24.40
CA ALA A 255 9.72 8.13 24.16
C ALA A 255 10.80 8.11 23.07
N GLY A 256 11.11 9.24 22.43
CA GLY A 256 12.05 9.32 21.32
C GLY A 256 11.57 8.63 20.03
N ILE A 257 10.25 8.54 19.85
CA ILE A 257 9.61 7.90 18.69
C ILE A 257 9.27 8.98 17.66
N PRO A 258 9.75 8.86 16.41
CA PRO A 258 9.40 9.80 15.36
C PRO A 258 7.90 9.72 15.04
N LEU A 259 7.19 10.85 15.15
CA LEU A 259 5.82 10.98 14.64
C LEU A 259 5.86 11.46 13.20
N VAL A 260 5.81 10.52 12.26
CA VAL A 260 5.77 10.81 10.82
C VAL A 260 4.31 10.92 10.41
N ASP A 261 3.95 12.01 9.73
CA ASP A 261 2.59 12.31 9.25
C ASP A 261 1.53 12.26 10.36
N ALA A 262 1.72 13.07 11.41
CA ALA A 262 0.68 13.31 12.41
C ALA A 262 -0.67 13.67 11.76
N HIS A 263 -1.77 13.13 12.28
CA HIS A 263 -3.12 13.26 11.70
C HIS A 263 -3.28 12.58 10.33
N ALA A 264 -2.44 11.58 10.07
CA ALA A 264 -2.75 10.49 9.18
C ALA A 264 -2.91 9.22 10.00
N ALA A 265 -4.03 8.51 9.79
CA ALA A 265 -4.38 7.37 10.62
C ALA A 265 -3.24 6.33 10.66
N LEU A 266 -2.61 6.05 9.53
CA LEU A 266 -1.47 5.12 9.47
C LEU A 266 -0.23 5.63 10.23
N GLY A 267 0.03 6.94 10.21
CA GLY A 267 1.12 7.54 10.97
C GLY A 267 0.91 7.43 12.48
N ASP A 268 -0.32 7.70 12.93
CA ASP A 268 -0.71 7.63 14.34
C ASP A 268 -0.78 6.17 14.84
N VAL A 269 -1.22 5.23 14.01
CA VAL A 269 -1.14 3.78 14.25
C VAL A 269 0.31 3.34 14.45
N ARG A 270 1.23 3.72 13.56
CA ARG A 270 2.66 3.34 13.66
C ARG A 270 3.32 3.92 14.91
N ALA A 271 3.02 5.16 15.26
CA ALA A 271 3.51 5.77 16.49
C ALA A 271 2.97 5.06 17.73
N THR A 272 1.68 4.71 17.74
CA THR A 272 1.05 3.96 18.83
C THR A 272 1.64 2.54 18.96
N ALA A 273 1.86 1.84 17.84
CA ALA A 273 2.52 0.54 17.80
C ALA A 273 3.93 0.59 18.39
N ALA A 274 4.72 1.61 18.06
CA ALA A 274 6.07 1.80 18.59
C ALA A 274 6.08 2.16 20.09
N LEU A 275 5.04 2.86 20.58
CA LEU A 275 4.88 3.21 21.99
C LEU A 275 4.48 2.02 22.86
N LEU A 276 3.67 1.11 22.32
CA LEU A 276 3.08 0.00 23.05
C LEU A 276 4.08 -0.86 23.85
N PRO A 277 5.21 -1.35 23.29
CA PRO A 277 6.19 -2.11 24.05
C PRO A 277 6.84 -1.30 25.18
N ARG A 278 7.03 0.02 24.98
CA ARG A 278 7.58 0.92 26.01
C ARG A 278 6.61 1.09 27.17
N MET A 279 5.31 1.12 26.88
CA MET A 279 4.26 1.16 27.89
C MET A 279 4.19 -0.16 28.67
N PHE A 280 4.17 -1.30 27.98
CA PHE A 280 4.15 -2.61 28.63
C PHE A 280 5.36 -2.86 29.53
N GLU A 281 6.56 -2.46 29.11
CA GLU A 281 7.78 -2.57 29.91
C GLU A 281 7.68 -1.82 31.25
N ARG A 282 7.01 -0.66 31.24
CA ARG A 282 6.86 0.22 32.42
C ARG A 282 5.68 -0.20 33.29
N TYR A 283 4.63 -0.77 32.71
CA TYR A 283 3.43 -1.16 33.43
C TYR A 283 3.59 -2.49 34.15
N ARG A 284 3.89 -2.43 35.45
CA ARG A 284 4.18 -3.58 36.32
C ARG A 284 3.00 -4.51 36.63
N PRO A 285 1.75 -4.03 36.84
CA PRO A 285 0.66 -4.90 37.30
C PRO A 285 0.25 -6.01 36.32
N GLY A 286 0.62 -5.90 35.04
CA GLY A 286 0.07 -6.74 33.97
C GLY A 286 -1.35 -6.29 33.59
N ILE A 287 -1.76 -6.61 32.37
CA ILE A 287 -3.07 -6.25 31.83
C ILE A 287 -3.87 -7.53 31.64
N GLU A 288 -5.06 -7.55 32.23
CA GLU A 288 -6.03 -8.63 32.07
C GLU A 288 -7.23 -8.13 31.26
N PHE A 289 -7.76 -9.00 30.40
CA PHE A 289 -8.94 -8.79 29.57
C PHE A 289 -10.10 -9.67 30.07
N GLY A 290 -11.34 -9.24 29.82
CA GLY A 290 -12.53 -9.96 30.28
C GLY A 290 -12.74 -11.32 29.59
N HIS A 291 -12.18 -11.49 28.39
CA HIS A 291 -12.22 -12.72 27.61
C HIS A 291 -11.04 -12.75 26.65
N ASP A 292 -10.82 -13.91 26.02
CA ASP A 292 -9.82 -14.04 24.97
C ASP A 292 -10.28 -13.30 23.69
N PRO A 293 -9.34 -12.87 22.83
CA PRO A 293 -9.68 -12.43 21.49
C PRO A 293 -10.06 -13.67 20.68
N ALA A 294 -11.35 -13.94 20.62
CA ALA A 294 -11.90 -15.05 19.84
C ALA A 294 -11.45 -14.95 18.37
N ARG A 295 -11.25 -16.12 17.76
CA ARG A 295 -10.93 -16.28 16.34
C ARG A 295 -12.15 -16.78 15.57
N GLY A 296 -12.24 -16.40 14.31
CA GLY A 296 -13.35 -16.81 13.44
C GLY A 296 -14.67 -16.11 13.80
N LEU A 297 -14.62 -14.92 14.41
CA LEU A 297 -15.83 -14.15 14.71
C LEU A 297 -16.58 -13.70 13.44
N PHE A 298 -15.93 -13.76 12.28
CA PHE A 298 -16.35 -13.10 11.04
C PHE A 298 -16.32 -13.99 9.78
N ASP A 299 -16.37 -15.32 9.94
CA ASP A 299 -16.43 -16.27 8.81
C ASP A 299 -17.89 -16.42 8.32
N PRO A 300 -18.27 -15.99 7.08
CA PRO A 300 -17.46 -16.06 5.87
C PRO A 300 -17.47 -14.77 5.05
N PHE A 301 -17.07 -13.63 5.63
CA PHE A 301 -16.90 -12.44 4.80
C PHE A 301 -15.76 -12.66 3.80
N ARG A 302 -16.03 -12.47 2.51
CA ARG A 302 -14.99 -12.51 1.48
C ARG A 302 -14.10 -11.28 1.64
N VAL A 303 -12.93 -11.50 2.23
CA VAL A 303 -11.83 -10.53 2.31
C VAL A 303 -11.34 -10.19 0.89
N GLY A 304 -10.98 -8.93 0.65
CA GLY A 304 -10.39 -8.49 -0.62
C GLY A 304 -11.39 -8.38 -1.77
N ALA A 305 -12.69 -8.26 -1.48
CA ALA A 305 -13.71 -8.08 -2.51
C ALA A 305 -13.61 -6.72 -3.22
N VAL A 306 -13.22 -5.68 -2.47
CA VAL A 306 -13.03 -4.32 -2.98
C VAL A 306 -11.65 -3.85 -2.52
N PRO A 307 -10.78 -3.38 -3.44
CA PRO A 307 -9.46 -2.90 -3.06
C PRO A 307 -9.58 -1.65 -2.18
N PRO A 308 -8.71 -1.50 -1.16
CA PRO A 308 -8.67 -0.28 -0.37
C PRO A 308 -8.25 0.91 -1.23
N MET A 309 -8.54 2.12 -0.76
CA MET A 309 -7.98 3.34 -1.35
C MET A 309 -7.11 4.03 -0.33
N THR A 310 -5.79 3.97 -0.47
CA THR A 310 -4.88 4.60 0.51
C THR A 310 -4.67 6.07 0.18
N ARG A 311 -4.29 6.88 1.18
CA ARG A 311 -3.67 8.17 0.93
C ARG A 311 -2.19 8.11 1.30
N ALA A 312 -1.34 8.63 0.43
CA ALA A 312 0.02 9.02 0.80
C ALA A 312 0.12 10.55 0.78
N SER A 313 -0.29 11.18 1.89
CA SER A 313 -0.34 12.64 2.02
C SER A 313 1.01 13.25 2.41
N SER A 314 1.12 14.57 2.33
CA SER A 314 2.19 15.35 3.00
C SER A 314 3.63 14.95 2.64
N LEU A 315 3.85 14.50 1.40
CA LEU A 315 5.18 14.14 0.91
C LEU A 315 6.18 15.28 1.10
N ARG A 316 7.40 14.94 1.50
CA ARG A 316 8.53 15.87 1.58
C ARG A 316 9.74 15.20 0.95
N LYS A 317 10.54 15.93 0.18
CA LYS A 317 11.72 15.36 -0.48
C LYS A 317 12.66 14.65 0.49
N GLY A 318 12.88 15.20 1.69
CA GLY A 318 13.82 14.65 2.66
C GLY A 318 15.25 14.54 2.11
N ALA A 319 16.11 13.81 2.84
CA ALA A 319 17.45 13.45 2.37
C ALA A 319 17.39 12.30 1.34
N ASP A 320 16.46 11.36 1.55
CA ASP A 320 16.37 10.10 0.79
C ASP A 320 15.53 10.20 -0.49
N GLY A 321 14.95 11.38 -0.78
CA GLY A 321 14.21 11.64 -2.01
C GLY A 321 12.70 11.41 -1.92
N TRP A 322 12.00 11.87 -2.95
CA TRP A 322 10.53 11.83 -3.03
C TRP A 322 9.96 10.41 -3.03
N MET A 323 10.59 9.46 -3.73
CA MET A 323 10.10 8.08 -3.76
C MET A 323 10.21 7.42 -2.39
N SER A 324 11.34 7.61 -1.69
CA SER A 324 11.50 7.13 -0.31
C SER A 324 10.45 7.71 0.63
N SER A 325 10.12 9.01 0.47
CA SER A 325 9.03 9.66 1.21
C SER A 325 7.66 9.07 0.89
N LEU A 326 7.39 8.66 -0.35
CA LEU A 326 6.15 8.00 -0.74
C LEU A 326 6.06 6.60 -0.12
N LEU A 327 7.09 5.78 -0.34
CA LEU A 327 7.14 4.41 0.16
C LEU A 327 6.98 4.34 1.69
N SER A 328 7.54 5.29 2.43
CA SER A 328 7.40 5.33 3.89
C SER A 328 6.00 5.69 4.39
N ARG A 329 5.09 6.12 3.52
CA ARG A 329 3.71 6.53 3.87
C ARG A 329 2.64 5.59 3.39
N LEU A 330 2.99 4.67 2.51
CA LEU A 330 2.09 3.60 2.09
C LEU A 330 2.08 2.50 3.17
N PRO A 331 0.95 1.79 3.33
CA PRO A 331 0.92 0.61 4.18
C PRO A 331 1.81 -0.49 3.61
N ILE A 332 2.16 -1.47 4.43
CA ILE A 332 2.59 -2.79 3.96
C ILE A 332 1.46 -3.39 3.12
N SER A 333 1.77 -4.01 1.99
CA SER A 333 0.78 -4.78 1.23
C SER A 333 1.42 -6.05 0.72
N THR A 334 0.77 -7.17 1.00
CA THR A 334 1.24 -8.53 0.70
C THR A 334 0.43 -9.20 -0.41
N SER A 335 -0.54 -8.48 -1.00
CA SER A 335 -1.41 -8.99 -2.08
C SER A 335 -0.91 -8.54 -3.46
N ASP A 336 -1.40 -9.18 -4.52
CA ASP A 336 -1.10 -8.76 -5.90
C ASP A 336 -1.82 -7.45 -6.26
N VAL A 337 -1.19 -6.65 -7.11
CA VAL A 337 -1.79 -5.42 -7.66
C VAL A 337 -2.64 -5.80 -8.87
N ALA A 338 -3.86 -5.27 -8.95
CA ALA A 338 -4.67 -5.43 -10.16
C ALA A 338 -3.97 -4.80 -11.38
N ASP A 339 -3.97 -5.51 -12.52
CA ASP A 339 -3.25 -5.09 -13.73
C ASP A 339 -3.55 -3.65 -14.15
N ALA A 340 -4.83 -3.25 -14.12
CA ALA A 340 -5.23 -1.88 -14.46
C ALA A 340 -4.61 -0.82 -13.54
N ALA A 341 -4.51 -1.09 -12.24
CA ALA A 341 -3.90 -0.18 -11.27
C ALA A 341 -2.38 -0.12 -11.47
N ALA A 342 -1.74 -1.27 -11.72
CA ALA A 342 -0.32 -1.34 -12.05
C ALA A 342 0.02 -0.52 -13.30
N THR A 343 -0.80 -0.62 -14.35
CA THR A 343 -0.66 0.16 -15.59
C THR A 343 -0.82 1.66 -15.32
N GLU A 344 -1.86 2.10 -14.60
CA GLU A 344 -2.04 3.52 -14.25
C GLU A 344 -0.82 4.08 -13.50
N TYR A 345 -0.29 3.33 -12.53
CA TYR A 345 0.90 3.73 -11.79
C TYR A 345 2.13 3.86 -12.70
N LEU A 346 2.39 2.85 -13.54
CA LEU A 346 3.53 2.84 -14.45
C LEU A 346 3.47 3.97 -15.49
N ASP A 347 2.28 4.31 -15.99
CA ASP A 347 2.10 5.44 -16.91
C ASP A 347 2.44 6.76 -16.24
N VAL A 348 1.96 6.98 -15.01
CA VAL A 348 2.29 8.18 -14.21
C VAL A 348 3.79 8.22 -13.90
N LEU A 349 4.40 7.07 -13.61
CA LEU A 349 5.83 6.95 -13.36
C LEU A 349 6.67 7.31 -14.57
N ALA A 350 6.28 6.83 -15.75
CA ALA A 350 6.99 7.11 -16.97
C ALA A 350 6.92 8.60 -17.33
N LEU A 351 5.78 9.25 -17.12
CA LEU A 351 5.62 10.70 -17.26
C LEU A 351 6.45 11.47 -16.24
N ALA A 352 6.44 11.06 -14.97
CA ALA A 352 7.21 11.69 -13.91
C ALA A 352 8.71 11.64 -14.20
N LEU A 353 9.22 10.53 -14.73
CA LEU A 353 10.64 10.35 -15.03
C LEU A 353 11.07 10.89 -16.40
N ALA A 354 10.21 11.56 -17.15
CA ALA A 354 10.52 12.03 -18.50
C ALA A 354 11.77 12.94 -18.55
N ASP A 355 12.10 13.64 -17.46
CA ASP A 355 13.29 14.49 -17.35
C ASP A 355 14.44 13.88 -16.51
N GLY A 356 14.27 12.65 -16.02
CA GLY A 356 15.22 11.93 -15.17
C GLY A 356 15.25 12.38 -13.71
N LYS A 357 14.20 13.07 -13.23
CA LYS A 357 13.99 13.46 -11.84
C LYS A 357 12.55 13.15 -11.43
N ILE A 358 12.29 13.27 -10.13
CA ILE A 358 10.94 13.39 -9.59
C ILE A 358 10.91 14.69 -8.80
N VAL A 359 9.99 15.58 -9.13
CA VAL A 359 9.70 16.80 -8.37
C VAL A 359 8.43 16.64 -7.54
N GLY A 360 8.10 17.65 -6.71
CA GLY A 360 7.01 17.53 -5.73
C GLY A 360 5.65 17.22 -6.33
N ASP A 361 5.29 17.82 -7.47
CA ASP A 361 3.98 17.58 -8.08
C ASP A 361 3.90 16.22 -8.79
N GLU A 362 5.00 15.75 -9.36
CA GLU A 362 5.13 14.38 -9.90
C GLU A 362 5.05 13.34 -8.78
N ALA A 363 5.71 13.59 -7.64
CA ALA A 363 5.62 12.73 -6.46
C ALA A 363 4.18 12.64 -5.93
N LYS A 364 3.45 13.76 -5.91
CA LYS A 364 2.02 13.78 -5.55
C LYS A 364 1.16 13.01 -6.56
N ALA A 365 1.46 13.11 -7.86
CA ALA A 365 0.75 12.34 -8.88
C ALA A 365 0.97 10.83 -8.70
N LEU A 366 2.22 10.42 -8.44
CA LEU A 366 2.57 9.03 -8.11
C LEU A 366 1.88 8.53 -6.85
N SER A 367 1.86 9.36 -5.80
CA SER A 367 1.11 9.08 -4.57
C SER A 367 -0.38 8.86 -4.86
N LYS A 368 -0.99 9.71 -5.68
CA LYS A 368 -2.41 9.60 -6.02
C LYS A 368 -2.70 8.33 -6.83
N ALA A 369 -1.82 7.96 -7.76
CA ALA A 369 -1.94 6.74 -8.55
C ALA A 369 -1.83 5.49 -7.66
N ALA A 370 -0.80 5.43 -6.81
CA ALA A 370 -0.62 4.35 -5.84
C ALA A 370 -1.81 4.25 -4.88
N GLY A 371 -2.28 5.39 -4.37
CA GLY A 371 -3.40 5.48 -3.43
C GLY A 371 -4.72 4.97 -4.01
N ARG A 372 -5.05 5.40 -5.24
CA ARG A 372 -6.24 4.92 -5.96
C ARG A 372 -6.20 3.43 -6.26
N GLY A 373 -5.01 2.90 -6.53
CA GLY A 373 -4.80 1.47 -6.75
C GLY A 373 -4.76 0.64 -5.48
N GLY A 374 -4.92 1.24 -4.29
CA GLY A 374 -4.81 0.54 -3.01
C GLY A 374 -3.42 -0.02 -2.75
N MET A 375 -2.39 0.55 -3.38
CA MET A 375 -1.05 -0.03 -3.36
C MET A 375 -0.35 0.22 -2.02
N GLY A 376 0.34 -0.81 -1.52
CA GLY A 376 1.30 -0.69 -0.44
C GLY A 376 2.72 -0.41 -0.94
N ALA A 377 3.62 -0.19 0.02
CA ALA A 377 5.02 0.15 -0.26
C ALA A 377 5.75 -0.94 -1.04
N GLU A 378 5.50 -2.22 -0.75
CA GLU A 378 6.15 -3.35 -1.42
C GLU A 378 5.70 -3.49 -2.87
N GLN A 379 4.40 -3.35 -3.12
CA GLN A 379 3.83 -3.34 -4.46
C GLN A 379 4.40 -2.20 -5.32
N VAL A 380 4.45 -0.98 -4.78
CA VAL A 380 5.05 0.18 -5.47
C VAL A 380 6.55 -0.04 -5.75
N ARG A 381 7.29 -0.63 -4.80
CA ARG A 381 8.69 -1.01 -5.02
C ARG A 381 8.83 -2.04 -6.15
N GLY A 382 7.98 -3.06 -6.18
CA GLY A 382 7.98 -4.07 -7.24
C GLY A 382 7.69 -3.47 -8.62
N LEU A 383 6.73 -2.54 -8.72
CA LEU A 383 6.46 -1.80 -9.96
C LEU A 383 7.62 -0.91 -10.39
N ASN A 384 8.30 -0.25 -9.44
CA ASN A 384 9.52 0.50 -9.72
C ASN A 384 10.63 -0.41 -10.28
N GLU A 385 10.84 -1.59 -9.70
CA GLU A 385 11.82 -2.56 -10.20
C GLU A 385 11.45 -3.08 -11.59
N ARG A 386 10.16 -3.37 -11.84
CA ARG A 386 9.66 -3.74 -13.17
C ARG A 386 9.93 -2.64 -14.20
N PHE A 387 9.72 -1.38 -13.85
CA PHE A 387 10.05 -0.24 -14.71
C PHE A 387 11.55 -0.16 -15.01
N LEU A 388 12.40 -0.38 -14.01
CA LEU A 388 13.86 -0.42 -14.18
C LEU A 388 14.30 -1.59 -15.09
N GLU A 389 13.62 -2.73 -15.02
CA GLU A 389 13.89 -3.85 -15.92
C GLU A 389 13.50 -3.54 -17.37
N MET A 390 12.36 -2.89 -17.61
CA MET A 390 12.00 -2.40 -18.94
C MET A 390 13.04 -1.41 -19.48
N MET A 391 13.57 -0.52 -18.63
CA MET A 391 14.67 0.37 -19.01
C MET A 391 15.95 -0.39 -19.34
N ARG A 392 16.25 -1.47 -18.61
CA ARG A 392 17.37 -2.37 -18.91
C ARG A 392 17.23 -2.93 -20.32
N GLU A 393 16.09 -3.55 -20.62
CA GLU A 393 15.83 -4.17 -21.92
C GLU A 393 15.94 -3.16 -23.05
N ALA A 394 15.41 -1.95 -22.87
CA ALA A 394 15.51 -0.88 -23.85
C ALA A 394 16.96 -0.43 -24.10
N ALA A 395 17.77 -0.31 -23.04
CA ALA A 395 19.18 0.07 -23.14
C ALA A 395 20.06 -1.00 -23.78
N PHE A 396 19.61 -2.26 -23.82
CA PHE A 396 20.31 -3.36 -24.49
C PHE A 396 19.75 -3.70 -25.88
N SER A 397 18.79 -2.92 -26.38
CA SER A 397 18.12 -3.21 -27.67
C SER A 397 19.08 -3.24 -28.86
N ASP A 398 20.14 -2.44 -28.84
CA ASP A 398 21.21 -2.42 -29.85
C ASP A 398 22.48 -3.19 -29.44
N GLN A 399 22.42 -3.91 -28.31
CA GLN A 399 23.55 -4.62 -27.69
C GLN A 399 24.73 -3.73 -27.25
N ILE A 400 24.57 -2.41 -27.24
CA ILE A 400 25.60 -1.44 -26.87
C ILE A 400 25.14 -0.63 -25.66
N LEU A 401 25.71 -0.90 -24.48
CA LEU A 401 25.47 -0.09 -23.30
C LEU A 401 26.56 1.00 -23.16
N THR A 402 26.21 2.25 -23.42
CA THR A 402 27.11 3.40 -23.24
C THR A 402 27.29 3.79 -21.77
N VAL A 403 28.35 4.55 -21.48
CA VAL A 403 28.59 5.11 -20.13
C VAL A 403 27.46 6.08 -19.74
N GLU A 404 26.98 6.86 -20.71
CA GLU A 404 25.88 7.80 -20.54
C GLU A 404 24.57 7.09 -20.19
N GLU A 405 24.23 6.01 -20.89
CA GLU A 405 23.04 5.19 -20.59
C GLU A 405 23.14 4.55 -19.22
N LEU A 406 24.28 3.95 -18.88
CA LEU A 406 24.48 3.38 -17.56
C LEU A 406 24.36 4.44 -16.45
N THR A 407 24.83 5.66 -16.70
CA THR A 407 24.68 6.78 -15.77
C THR A 407 23.22 7.16 -15.57
N VAL A 408 22.43 7.23 -16.65
CA VAL A 408 20.98 7.48 -16.59
C VAL A 408 20.28 6.37 -15.82
N LEU A 409 20.55 5.11 -16.14
CA LEU A 409 19.98 3.94 -15.45
C LEU A 409 20.24 3.98 -13.94
N LYS A 410 21.51 4.15 -13.53
CA LYS A 410 21.88 4.22 -12.11
C LYS A 410 21.23 5.41 -11.39
N ARG A 411 21.13 6.55 -12.06
CA ARG A 411 20.43 7.73 -11.50
C ARG A 411 18.94 7.46 -11.32
N THR A 412 18.27 6.87 -12.30
CA THR A 412 16.84 6.54 -12.21
C THR A 412 16.61 5.54 -11.07
N ALA A 413 17.44 4.51 -10.96
CA ALA A 413 17.36 3.54 -9.86
C ALA A 413 17.47 4.21 -8.48
N ALA A 414 18.38 5.19 -8.32
CA ALA A 414 18.48 5.97 -7.09
C ALA A 414 17.24 6.84 -6.83
N VAL A 415 16.69 7.50 -7.86
CA VAL A 415 15.45 8.30 -7.76
C VAL A 415 14.25 7.44 -7.35
N LEU A 416 14.21 6.18 -7.77
CA LEU A 416 13.17 5.22 -7.43
C LEU A 416 13.39 4.46 -6.12
N ALA A 417 14.35 4.90 -5.29
CA ALA A 417 14.68 4.28 -4.01
C ALA A 417 15.11 2.80 -4.13
N VAL A 418 15.76 2.45 -5.25
CA VAL A 418 16.41 1.15 -5.50
C VAL A 418 17.86 1.37 -5.93
N PRO A 419 18.70 2.05 -5.11
CA PRO A 419 20.10 2.27 -5.46
C PRO A 419 20.82 0.93 -5.65
N GLY A 420 21.72 0.88 -6.63
CA GLY A 420 22.50 -0.32 -6.94
C GLY A 420 21.78 -1.39 -7.76
N TYR A 421 20.54 -1.15 -8.22
CA TYR A 421 19.81 -2.09 -9.09
C TYR A 421 20.61 -2.52 -10.33
N PHE A 422 21.44 -1.62 -10.88
CA PHE A 422 22.26 -1.84 -12.08
C PHE A 422 23.75 -2.03 -11.79
N ASP A 423 24.15 -2.39 -10.57
CA ASP A 423 25.57 -2.59 -10.24
C ASP A 423 26.17 -3.84 -10.91
N ASP A 424 25.33 -4.72 -11.46
CA ASP A 424 25.73 -5.84 -12.29
C ASP A 424 26.10 -5.44 -13.73
N LEU A 425 25.72 -4.23 -14.17
CA LEU A 425 25.97 -3.74 -15.52
C LEU A 425 27.35 -3.10 -15.66
N VAL A 426 27.98 -3.38 -16.80
CA VAL A 426 29.27 -2.80 -17.20
C VAL A 426 29.09 -2.25 -18.63
N PRO A 427 29.58 -1.03 -18.94
CA PRO A 427 29.50 -0.48 -20.29
C PRO A 427 30.15 -1.42 -21.31
N THR A 428 29.58 -1.48 -22.51
CA THR A 428 30.20 -2.21 -23.62
C THR A 428 31.54 -1.55 -23.94
N ALA A 429 32.63 -2.32 -23.91
CA ALA A 429 33.95 -1.79 -24.20
C ALA A 429 33.98 -1.21 -25.62
N ALA A 430 34.54 -0.02 -25.78
CA ALA A 430 34.81 0.57 -27.09
C ALA A 430 35.98 -0.17 -27.77
N SER A 431 35.73 -1.38 -28.27
CA SER A 431 36.64 -2.17 -29.10
C SER A 431 35.81 -3.33 -29.68
N ALA A 432 35.55 -3.48 -30.99
CA ALA A 432 36.43 -3.27 -32.12
C ALA A 432 35.68 -2.69 -33.33
N ALA A 433 36.03 -1.46 -33.70
CA ALA A 433 35.81 -0.94 -35.05
C ALA A 433 37.19 -0.76 -35.70
N HIS A 434 37.95 -1.85 -35.82
CA HIS A 434 38.99 -2.05 -36.84
C HIS A 434 39.42 -3.52 -36.83
N GLY A 435 39.32 -4.15 -38.00
CA GLY A 435 40.22 -5.23 -38.41
C GLY A 435 39.84 -6.67 -38.06
N GLU A 436 39.46 -7.40 -39.12
CA GLU A 436 39.78 -8.81 -39.36
C GLU A 436 39.08 -9.91 -38.54
N ALA A 437 38.29 -10.70 -39.25
CA ALA A 437 37.87 -12.03 -38.83
C ALA A 437 39.07 -13.00 -38.87
N PRO A 438 39.20 -13.90 -37.89
CA PRO A 438 39.83 -15.18 -38.12
C PRO A 438 38.83 -16.34 -37.93
N SER A 439 39.01 -17.30 -38.83
CA SER A 439 38.37 -18.59 -38.94
C SER A 439 38.64 -19.52 -37.75
N VAL A 440 37.57 -20.17 -37.28
CA VAL A 440 37.43 -21.56 -36.78
C VAL A 440 38.56 -22.19 -35.96
N SER A 441 38.28 -22.58 -34.71
CA SER A 441 38.42 -23.98 -34.25
C SER A 441 37.76 -24.22 -32.88
N SER A 442 37.08 -25.36 -32.79
CA SER A 442 36.39 -25.90 -31.63
C SER A 442 37.34 -26.60 -30.67
N SER A 443 37.31 -26.23 -29.39
CA SER A 443 37.60 -27.18 -28.29
C SER A 443 36.98 -26.69 -26.98
N SER A 444 36.17 -27.57 -26.39
CA SER A 444 35.53 -27.47 -25.09
C SER A 444 36.51 -27.45 -23.92
N SER A 445 36.44 -26.41 -23.08
CA SER A 445 36.75 -26.50 -21.65
C SER A 445 36.13 -25.31 -20.91
N SER A 446 35.03 -25.56 -20.21
CA SER A 446 34.32 -24.60 -19.37
C SER A 446 35.08 -24.37 -18.06
N ASN A 447 35.95 -23.36 -18.03
CA ASN A 447 36.26 -22.60 -16.82
C ASN A 447 36.98 -21.31 -17.23
N SER A 448 36.19 -20.28 -17.54
CA SER A 448 36.72 -18.93 -17.75
C SER A 448 36.83 -18.24 -16.39
N PRO A 449 38.02 -17.79 -15.95
CA PRO A 449 38.20 -17.06 -14.68
C PRO A 449 37.51 -15.68 -14.67
N ASN A 450 36.82 -15.31 -15.77
CA ASN A 450 36.03 -14.08 -15.93
C ASN A 450 34.51 -14.32 -16.03
N ALA A 451 33.99 -15.49 -15.62
CA ALA A 451 32.56 -15.72 -15.61
C ALA A 451 31.86 -14.76 -14.62
N ARG A 452 31.05 -13.83 -15.15
CA ARG A 452 30.32 -12.82 -14.38
C ARG A 452 29.39 -13.48 -13.37
N LYS A 453 29.46 -13.01 -12.12
CA LYS A 453 28.70 -13.53 -10.96
C LYS A 453 27.36 -12.80 -10.82
N CYS A 454 26.32 -13.56 -10.49
CA CYS A 454 25.00 -13.03 -10.17
C CYS A 454 25.07 -12.03 -9.00
N GLY A 455 24.41 -10.88 -9.13
CA GLY A 455 24.41 -9.83 -8.11
C GLY A 455 23.68 -10.18 -6.80
N HIS A 456 22.92 -11.29 -6.76
CA HIS A 456 22.24 -11.79 -5.57
C HIS A 456 22.97 -12.99 -4.96
N CYS A 457 23.00 -14.13 -5.64
CA CYS A 457 23.57 -15.37 -5.09
C CYS A 457 25.08 -15.54 -5.36
N ARG A 458 25.72 -14.58 -6.06
CA ARG A 458 27.16 -14.62 -6.44
C ARG A 458 27.58 -15.80 -7.31
N THR A 459 26.64 -16.61 -7.79
CA THR A 459 26.89 -17.73 -8.69
C THR A 459 27.11 -17.23 -10.12
N PRO A 460 28.16 -17.69 -10.82
CA PRO A 460 28.39 -17.32 -12.21
C PRO A 460 27.35 -17.92 -13.17
N GLY A 461 27.11 -17.23 -14.30
CA GLY A 461 26.31 -17.78 -15.40
C GLY A 461 24.86 -17.33 -15.48
N HIS A 462 24.41 -16.43 -14.59
CA HIS A 462 23.09 -15.79 -14.69
C HIS A 462 23.10 -14.39 -14.06
N TYR A 463 22.16 -13.55 -14.49
CA TYR A 463 21.95 -12.21 -13.92
C TYR A 463 21.04 -12.28 -12.68
N ARG A 464 21.04 -11.24 -11.84
CA ARG A 464 20.13 -11.15 -10.69
C ARG A 464 18.67 -11.37 -11.08
N SER A 465 18.24 -10.86 -12.24
CA SER A 465 16.88 -11.04 -12.77
C SER A 465 16.55 -12.48 -13.18
N LYS A 466 17.55 -13.34 -13.34
CA LYS A 466 17.42 -14.78 -13.62
C LYS A 466 17.93 -15.62 -12.44
N CYS A 467 17.98 -15.04 -11.25
CA CYS A 467 18.50 -15.73 -10.07
C CYS A 467 17.50 -16.77 -9.58
N PRO A 468 17.87 -18.07 -9.56
CA PRO A 468 16.97 -19.12 -9.08
C PRO A 468 16.49 -18.88 -7.66
N ASP A 469 17.34 -18.27 -6.82
CA ASP A 469 17.04 -17.93 -5.43
C ASP A 469 15.99 -16.80 -5.32
N LEU A 470 15.85 -15.97 -6.35
CA LEU A 470 14.82 -14.91 -6.43
C LEU A 470 13.55 -15.35 -7.19
N ILE A 471 13.63 -16.43 -7.98
CA ILE A 471 12.54 -16.91 -8.84
C ILE A 471 11.80 -18.11 -8.19
N ARG A 472 12.25 -18.60 -7.04
CA ARG A 472 11.54 -19.68 -6.34
C ARG A 472 10.12 -19.24 -5.96
N PRO A 473 9.07 -19.98 -6.36
CA PRO A 473 7.75 -19.81 -5.78
C PRO A 473 7.81 -20.12 -4.28
N LEU A 474 6.99 -19.42 -3.49
CA LEU A 474 6.81 -19.56 -2.03
C LEU A 474 6.34 -20.96 -1.54
N ASN A 475 6.50 -22.02 -2.34
CA ASN A 475 6.04 -23.38 -2.03
C ASN A 475 7.19 -24.36 -1.72
N GLU A 476 8.27 -23.92 -1.07
CA GLU A 476 9.24 -24.83 -0.46
C GLU A 476 9.84 -24.23 0.84
N MET A 477 9.00 -24.01 1.85
CA MET A 477 9.38 -24.09 3.25
C MET A 477 8.25 -24.76 4.02
N ALA A 478 8.26 -26.10 3.97
CA ALA A 478 7.56 -26.98 4.90
C ALA A 478 8.52 -27.37 6.03
#